data_AF-A0A3N5TWU7-F1
#
_entry.id   AF-A0A3N5TWU7-F1
#
_cell.length_a   1.000
_cell.length_b   1.000
_cell.length_c   1.000
_cell.angle_alpha   90.00
_cell.angle_beta   90.00
_cell.angle_gamma   90.00
#
_symmetry.space_group_name_H-M   'P 1'
#
loop_
_entity.id
_entity.type
_entity.pdbx_description
1 polymer ?
#
loop_
_entity_poly.entity_id
_entity_poly.type
_entity_poly.pdbx_seq_one_letter_code
_entity_poly.pdbx_strand_id
1 'polypeptide(L)' 'MTREPRSPGVKANDPKPAVLVLTSTFPRWEGDVEPPFVYELARRLTDSIVVHVLAPHAPGSKRREILDGVHVHRFRYGP' A
#
# COMPACT_ATOMS: atom_id res chain seq x y z
N MET A 1 -35.62 7.62 22.80
CA MET A 1 -35.37 7.07 21.44
C MET A 1 -33.87 6.88 21.29
N THR A 2 -33.38 5.79 21.88
CA THR A 2 -31.95 5.45 22.02
C THR A 2 -31.47 4.83 20.72
N ARG A 3 -30.51 5.43 20.03
CA ARG A 3 -29.88 4.78 18.87
C ARG A 3 -28.88 3.75 19.38
N GLU A 4 -29.13 2.48 19.11
CA GLU A 4 -28.18 1.41 19.39
C GLU A 4 -26.88 1.60 18.60
N PRO A 5 -25.71 1.24 19.17
CA PRO A 5 -24.45 1.28 18.45
C PRO A 5 -24.46 0.19 17.37
N ARG A 6 -24.36 0.58 16.09
CA ARG A 6 -24.09 -0.37 15.00
C ARG A 6 -22.71 -0.98 15.22
N SER A 7 -22.69 -2.26 15.61
CA SER A 7 -21.51 -3.10 15.47
C SER A 7 -21.21 -3.28 13.98
N PRO A 8 -20.00 -2.97 13.47
CA PRO A 8 -19.65 -3.28 12.10
C PRO A 8 -19.32 -4.77 12.01
N GLY A 9 -20.35 -5.60 11.82
CA GLY A 9 -20.15 -6.95 11.33
C GLY A 9 -19.62 -6.86 9.90
N VAL A 10 -18.34 -7.18 9.69
CA VAL A 10 -17.77 -7.38 8.36
C VAL A 10 -18.52 -8.56 7.74
N LYS A 11 -19.31 -8.30 6.70
CA LYS A 11 -19.97 -9.37 5.95
C LYS A 11 -18.91 -10.13 5.16
N ALA A 12 -19.00 -11.46 5.16
CA ALA A 12 -18.04 -12.38 4.52
C ALA A 12 -17.87 -12.22 2.99
N ASN A 13 -18.51 -11.21 2.39
CA ASN A 13 -18.47 -10.92 0.96
C ASN A 13 -18.28 -9.43 0.65
N ASP A 14 -18.01 -8.59 1.66
CA ASP A 14 -17.58 -7.22 1.39
C ASP A 14 -16.13 -7.27 0.88
N PRO A 15 -15.82 -6.61 -0.25
CA PRO A 15 -14.45 -6.53 -0.73
C PRO A 15 -13.58 -5.96 0.38
N LYS A 16 -12.42 -6.59 0.63
CA LYS A 16 -11.44 -6.09 1.60
C LYS A 16 -11.24 -4.59 1.35
N PRO A 17 -11.30 -3.74 2.40
CA PRO A 17 -11.04 -2.32 2.24
C PRO A 17 -9.70 -2.11 1.54
N ALA A 18 -9.58 -1.07 0.72
CA ALA A 18 -8.37 -0.76 -0.03
C ALA A 18 -7.87 0.65 0.30
N VAL A 19 -6.55 0.81 0.34
CA VAL A 19 -5.88 2.11 0.53
C VAL A 19 -4.88 2.36 -0.58
N LEU A 20 -4.78 3.62 -1.02
CA LEU A 20 -3.73 4.12 -1.89
C LEU A 20 -2.83 5.06 -1.09
N VAL A 21 -1.56 4.69 -0.95
CA VAL A 21 -0.52 5.48 -0.30
C VAL A 21 0.28 6.22 -1.37
N LEU A 22 0.29 7.54 -1.30
CA LEU A 22 1.14 8.39 -2.14
C LEU A 22 2.43 8.69 -1.36
N THR A 23 3.57 8.47 -1.98
CA THR A 23 4.87 8.71 -1.34
C THR A 23 5.88 9.32 -2.31
N SER A 24 6.83 10.08 -1.76
CA SER A 24 8.01 10.59 -2.47
C SER A 24 9.22 9.67 -2.32
N THR A 25 9.19 8.71 -1.39
CA THR A 25 10.26 7.73 -1.16
C THR A 25 9.67 6.33 -0.92
N PHE A 26 10.29 5.31 -1.52
CA PHE A 26 9.89 3.92 -1.37
C PHE A 26 11.01 3.01 -1.89
N PRO A 27 11.32 1.87 -1.21
CA PRO A 27 12.33 0.92 -1.67
C PRO A 27 12.19 0.61 -3.15
N ARG A 28 13.30 0.64 -3.91
CA ARG A 28 13.31 0.41 -5.37
C ARG A 28 13.22 -1.07 -5.74
N TRP A 29 13.63 -1.91 -4.80
CA TRP A 29 13.62 -3.37 -4.84
C TRP A 29 13.66 -3.90 -3.40
N GLU A 30 13.51 -5.21 -3.24
CA GLU A 30 13.62 -5.89 -1.95
C GLU A 30 15.04 -5.71 -1.35
N GLY A 31 15.13 -5.28 -0.09
CA GLY A 31 16.40 -5.04 0.60
C GLY A 31 17.08 -3.70 0.31
N ASP A 32 16.39 -2.74 -0.31
CA ASP A 32 16.91 -1.38 -0.52
C ASP A 32 17.11 -0.61 0.81
N VAL A 33 18.02 0.36 0.82
CA VAL A 33 18.50 1.11 2.01
C VAL A 33 17.63 2.34 2.32
N GLU A 34 16.58 2.59 1.52
CA GLU A 34 15.70 3.75 1.72
C GLU A 34 14.91 3.67 3.05
N PRO A 35 14.59 4.83 3.67
CA PRO A 35 13.98 4.87 5.00
C PRO A 35 12.66 4.08 5.05
N PRO A 36 12.55 3.07 5.93
CA PRO A 36 11.54 2.03 5.75
C PRO A 36 10.17 2.41 6.35
N PHE A 37 9.94 3.65 6.78
CA PHE A 37 8.70 3.96 7.52
C PHE A 37 7.43 3.68 6.70
N VAL A 38 7.33 4.23 5.48
CA VAL A 38 6.15 4.04 4.61
C VAL A 38 6.06 2.58 4.16
N TYR A 39 7.20 1.94 3.91
CA TYR A 39 7.27 0.53 3.54
C TYR A 39 6.76 -0.38 4.66
N GLU A 40 7.29 -0.24 5.87
CA GLU A 40 6.91 -1.03 7.04
C GLU A 40 5.45 -0.80 7.44
N LEU A 41 4.96 0.43 7.35
CA LEU A 41 3.56 0.72 7.57
C LEU A 41 2.69 0.02 6.53
N ALA A 42 3.01 0.16 5.24
CA ALA A 42 2.26 -0.46 4.15
C ALA A 42 2.22 -1.99 4.29
N ARG A 43 3.38 -2.61 4.54
CA ARG A 43 3.53 -4.05 4.73
C ARG A 43 2.73 -4.59 5.92
N ARG A 44 2.65 -3.86 7.03
CA ARG A 44 1.85 -4.31 8.20
C ARG A 44 0.34 -4.17 7.97
N LEU A 45 -0.08 -3.27 7.08
CA LEU A 45 -1.48 -3.07 6.76
C LEU A 45 -2.05 -4.16 5.85
N THR A 46 -1.21 -4.86 5.07
CA THR A 46 -1.66 -5.90 4.13
C THR A 46 -2.36 -7.07 4.79
N ASP A 47 -2.13 -7.30 6.09
CA ASP A 47 -2.80 -8.33 6.88
C ASP A 47 -4.32 -8.10 6.97
N SER A 48 -4.77 -6.85 6.85
CA SER A 48 -6.17 -6.45 7.05
C SER A 48 -6.83 -5.82 5.82
N ILE A 49 -6.06 -5.12 4.98
CA ILE A 49 -6.57 -4.34 3.84
C ILE A 49 -5.71 -4.53 2.60
N VAL A 50 -6.25 -4.19 1.44
CA VAL A 50 -5.49 -4.18 0.18
C VAL A 50 -4.70 -2.87 0.10
N VAL A 51 -3.37 -2.95 -0.01
CA VAL A 51 -2.50 -1.78 0.00
C VAL A 51 -1.89 -1.56 -1.38
N HIS A 52 -2.16 -0.38 -1.94
CA HIS A 52 -1.50 0.14 -3.13
C HIS A 52 -0.57 1.29 -2.75
N VAL A 53 0.62 1.32 -3.35
CA VAL A 53 1.59 2.41 -3.20
C VAL A 53 1.85 3.02 -4.57
N LEU A 54 1.75 4.35 -4.67
CA LEU A 54 2.27 5.12 -5.79
C LEU A 54 3.58 5.79 -5.38
N ALA A 55 4.68 5.37 -5.98
CA ALA A 55 6.03 5.82 -5.67
C ALA A 55 6.76 6.33 -6.93
N PRO A 56 7.82 7.15 -6.79
CA PRO A 56 8.63 7.55 -7.92
C PRO A 56 9.36 6.36 -8.55
N HIS A 57 9.54 6.42 -9.88
CA HIS A 57 10.37 5.48 -10.61
C HIS A 57 11.85 5.80 -10.47
N ALA A 58 12.66 4.76 -10.26
CA ALA A 58 14.12 4.81 -10.36
C ALA A 58 14.61 3.92 -11.54
N PRO A 59 15.75 4.23 -12.17
CA PRO A 59 16.37 3.32 -13.14
C PRO A 59 16.53 1.90 -12.56
N GLY A 60 16.18 0.88 -13.34
CA GLY A 60 16.21 -0.53 -12.91
C GLY A 60 15.03 -0.99 -12.04
N SER A 61 14.23 -0.07 -11.48
CA SER A 61 13.03 -0.45 -10.71
C SER A 61 11.90 -0.95 -11.62
N LYS A 62 11.12 -1.91 -11.13
CA LYS A 62 9.93 -2.37 -11.85
C LYS A 62 8.85 -1.30 -11.79
N ARG A 63 8.18 -1.05 -12.93
CA ARG A 63 7.05 -0.10 -12.97
C ARG A 63 5.86 -0.56 -12.11
N ARG A 64 5.68 -1.87 -11.97
CA ARG A 64 4.66 -2.50 -11.15
C ARG A 64 5.22 -3.77 -10.54
N GLU A 65 5.00 -3.96 -9.25
CA GLU A 65 5.45 -5.16 -8.54
C GLU A 65 4.63 -5.36 -7.26
N ILE A 66 4.79 -6.52 -6.63
CA ILE A 66 4.29 -6.79 -5.29
C ILE A 66 5.51 -6.97 -4.39
N LEU A 67 5.64 -6.13 -3.37
CA LEU A 67 6.70 -6.22 -2.34
C LEU A 67 6.02 -6.49 -0.99
N ASP A 68 6.28 -7.65 -0.39
CA ASP A 68 5.67 -8.09 0.87
C ASP A 68 4.14 -7.87 0.93
N GLY A 69 3.43 -8.24 -0.13
CA GLY A 69 1.97 -8.08 -0.23
C GLY A 69 1.49 -6.68 -0.62
N VAL A 70 2.38 -5.70 -0.72
CA VAL A 70 2.07 -4.32 -1.14
C VAL A 70 2.11 -4.20 -2.65
N HIS A 71 1.04 -3.70 -3.26
CA HIS A 71 1.00 -3.42 -4.70
C HIS A 71 1.69 -2.09 -5.01
N VAL A 72 2.90 -2.15 -5.57
CA VAL A 72 3.71 -0.96 -5.88
C VAL A 72 3.53 -0.54 -7.33
N HIS A 73 3.26 0.74 -7.53
CA HIS A 73 3.14 1.39 -8.84
C HIS A 73 4.16 2.52 -8.91
N ARG A 74 5.03 2.49 -9.92
CA ARG A 74 6.08 3.50 -10.09
C ARG A 74 5.81 4.39 -11.27
N PHE A 75 5.70 5.70 -11.02
CA PHE A 75 5.45 6.69 -12.06
C PHE A 75 6.74 7.42 -12.44
N ARG A 76 6.85 7.81 -13.72
CA ARG A 76 7.96 8.60 -14.24
C ARG A 76 7.56 10.06 -14.34
N TYR A 77 8.48 10.93 -13.95
CA TYR A 77 8.38 12.35 -14.24
C TYR A 77 8.96 12.59 -15.63
N GLY A 78 8.14 13.04 -16.57
CA GLY A 78 8.56 13.36 -17.93
C GLY A 78 8.96 12.15 -18.80
N PRO A 79 9.27 12.40 -20.10
CA PRO A 79 9.67 11.37 -21.07
C PRO A 79 11.02 10.73 -20.76
#